data_AF-A0A0F9JLV0-F1
#
_entry.id   AF-A0A0F9JLV0-F1
#
_cell.length_a   1.000
_cell.length_b   1.000
_cell.length_c   1.000
_cell.angle_alpha   90.00
_cell.angle_beta   90.00
_cell.angle_gamma   90.00
#
_symmetry.space_group_name_H-M   'P 1'
#
loop_
_entity.id
_entity.type
_entity.pdbx_description
1 polymer ?
#
loop_
_entity_poly.entity_id
_entity_poly.type
_entity_poly.pdbx_seq_one_letter_code
_entity_poly.pdbx_strand_id
1 'polypeptide(L)'
;LVLFRASPAFEIIPGRHNEAYQTIVRYKDENLLKSGWLDGEEKIVKKSAMITTAYDQGKIVLIGFRTQNRNQTDGTFKLLFNTIIE
;
A
#
# COMPACT_ATOMS: atom_id res chain seq x y z
N LEU A 1 6.98 -6.99 15.99
CA LEU A 1 6.97 -7.92 14.84
C LEU A 1 5.98 -7.39 13.82
N VAL A 2 6.47 -6.90 12.68
CA VAL A 2 5.62 -6.51 11.55
C VAL A 2 5.37 -7.75 10.69
N LEU A 3 4.11 -8.04 10.37
CA LEU A 3 3.75 -9.21 9.58
C LEU A 3 2.98 -8.81 8.32
N PHE A 4 3.48 -9.23 7.17
CA PHE A 4 2.80 -9.14 5.88
C PHE A 4 2.49 -10.56 5.39
N ARG A 5 1.27 -11.04 5.65
CA ARG A 5 0.82 -12.37 5.22
C ARG A 5 -0.44 -12.23 4.39
N ALA A 6 -0.40 -12.76 3.16
CA ALA A 6 -1.49 -12.62 2.18
C ALA A 6 -1.96 -11.15 2.03
N SER A 7 -1.00 -10.22 2.09
CA SER A 7 -1.22 -8.80 1.88
C SER A 7 -1.15 -8.49 0.38
N PRO A 8 -2.13 -7.78 -0.20
CA PRO A 8 -2.06 -7.43 -1.60
C PRO A 8 -1.00 -6.35 -1.85
N ALA A 9 -0.41 -6.39 -3.04
CA ALA A 9 0.35 -5.31 -3.63
C ALA A 9 -0.31 -4.97 -4.98
N PHE A 10 -0.37 -3.69 -5.30
CA PHE A 10 -1.17 -3.18 -6.41
C PHE A 10 -0.30 -2.75 -7.57
N GLU A 11 -0.86 -2.88 -8.75
CA GLU A 11 -0.30 -2.39 -10.00
C GLU A 11 -1.43 -1.68 -10.77
N ILE A 12 -1.17 -0.45 -11.22
CA ILE A 12 -2.11 0.30 -12.05
C ILE A 12 -1.82 -0.12 -13.49
N ILE A 13 -2.69 -0.96 -14.04
CA ILE A 13 -2.55 -1.50 -15.40
C ILE A 13 -2.91 -0.40 -16.41
N PRO A 14 -2.12 -0.22 -17.48
CA PRO A 14 -2.45 0.74 -18.52
C PRO A 14 -3.81 0.49 -19.18
N GLY A 15 -4.71 1.45 -19.06
CA GLY A 15 -6.02 1.53 -19.66
C GLY A 15 -6.48 2.97 -19.89
N ARG A 16 -7.78 3.17 -20.11
CA ARG A 16 -8.37 4.47 -20.50
C ARG A 16 -8.38 5.53 -19.39
N HIS A 17 -8.33 5.10 -18.12
CA HIS A 17 -8.54 5.94 -16.95
C HIS A 17 -7.41 5.82 -15.91
N ASN A 18 -6.16 5.62 -16.36
CA ASN A 18 -5.02 5.43 -15.45
C ASN A 18 -4.76 6.66 -14.60
N GLU A 19 -5.01 7.84 -15.17
CA GLU A 19 -4.90 9.14 -14.54
C GLU A 19 -5.83 9.29 -13.33
N ALA A 20 -6.90 8.50 -13.25
CA ALA A 20 -7.81 8.49 -12.11
C ALA A 20 -7.21 7.76 -10.89
N TYR A 21 -6.13 6.99 -11.05
CA TYR A 21 -5.50 6.25 -9.97
C TYR A 21 -4.18 6.89 -9.56
N GLN A 22 -4.02 7.09 -8.26
CA GLN A 22 -2.80 7.65 -7.68
C GLN A 22 -2.16 6.65 -6.73
N THR A 23 -0.84 6.47 -6.86
CA THR A 23 -0.04 5.72 -5.86
C THR A 23 0.30 6.62 -4.69
N ILE A 24 -0.06 6.21 -3.48
CA ILE A 24 0.26 6.93 -2.24
C ILE A 24 1.53 6.36 -1.59
N VAL A 25 1.66 5.03 -1.60
CA VAL A 25 2.84 4.34 -1.06
C VAL A 25 3.31 3.33 -2.09
N ARG A 26 4.63 3.30 -2.33
CA ARG A 26 5.30 2.36 -3.24
C ARG A 26 6.40 1.61 -2.50
N TYR A 27 6.50 0.32 -2.74
CA TYR A 27 7.66 -0.45 -2.32
C TYR A 27 8.91 0.03 -3.05
N LYS A 28 10.07 -0.08 -2.40
CA LYS A 28 11.35 0.28 -3.02
C LYS A 28 11.62 -0.56 -4.26
N ASP A 29 12.58 -0.09 -5.04
CA ASP A 29 13.11 -0.74 -6.24
C ASP A 29 14.06 -1.89 -5.93
N GLU A 30 14.69 -1.87 -4.75
CA GLU A 30 15.57 -2.93 -4.26
C GLU A 30 15.75 -2.86 -2.74
N ASN A 31 16.36 -3.92 -2.17
CA ASN A 31 16.76 -3.98 -0.77
C ASN A 31 15.58 -3.71 0.19
N LEU A 32 14.42 -4.33 -0.07
CA LEU A 32 13.19 -4.15 0.71
C LEU A 32 13.35 -4.73 2.12
N LEU A 33 13.95 -5.91 2.24
CA LEU A 33 14.21 -6.52 3.53
C LEU A 33 15.30 -5.72 4.26
N LYS A 34 14.94 -5.17 5.42
CA LYS A 34 15.92 -4.54 6.33
C LYS A 34 16.43 -5.50 7.39
N SER A 35 15.57 -6.36 7.91
CA SER A 35 15.91 -7.43 8.85
C SER A 35 14.79 -8.46 8.92
N GLY A 36 15.12 -9.68 9.34
CA GLY A 36 14.17 -10.78 9.48
C GLY A 36 14.09 -11.65 8.22
N TRP A 37 12.88 -11.92 7.75
CA TRP A 37 12.63 -12.83 6.64
C TRP A 37 11.65 -12.21 5.64
N LEU A 38 11.99 -12.30 4.36
CA LEU A 38 11.15 -11.90 3.24
C LEU A 38 11.21 -13.03 2.21
N ASP A 39 10.04 -13.58 1.87
CA ASP A 39 9.85 -14.48 0.75
C ASP A 39 8.98 -13.77 -0.30
N GLY A 40 9.39 -13.83 -1.56
CA GLY A 40 8.68 -13.18 -2.67
C GLY A 40 8.94 -11.67 -2.84
N GLU A 41 10.15 -11.18 -2.59
CA GLU A 41 10.52 -9.77 -2.84
C GLU A 41 10.20 -9.33 -4.28
N GLU A 42 10.47 -10.21 -5.25
CA GLU A 42 10.20 -10.02 -6.67
C GLU A 42 8.71 -9.81 -6.98
N LYS A 43 7.81 -10.26 -6.09
CA LYS A 43 6.36 -10.12 -6.26
C LYS A 43 5.84 -8.76 -5.84
N ILE A 44 6.61 -8.00 -5.05
CA ILE A 44 6.17 -6.73 -4.46
C ILE A 44 7.08 -5.54 -4.82
N VAL A 45 8.30 -5.78 -5.28
CA VAL A 45 9.25 -4.75 -5.70
C VAL A 45 8.60 -3.78 -6.69
N LYS A 46 8.81 -2.46 -6.49
CA LYS A 46 8.21 -1.35 -7.28
C LYS A 46 6.68 -1.26 -7.31
N LYS A 47 5.95 -2.23 -6.75
CA LYS A 47 4.49 -2.21 -6.70
C LYS A 47 3.99 -1.18 -5.71
N SER A 48 2.75 -0.76 -5.91
CA SER A 48 2.08 0.17 -5.00
C SER A 48 1.57 -0.59 -3.78
N ALA A 49 1.95 -0.16 -2.59
CA ALA A 49 1.45 -0.69 -1.33
C ALA A 49 0.11 -0.02 -0.93
N MET A 50 -0.15 1.17 -1.47
CA MET A 50 -1.38 1.92 -1.27
C MET A 50 -1.72 2.74 -2.50
N ILE A 51 -2.96 2.66 -2.96
CA ILE A 51 -3.47 3.44 -4.10
C ILE A 51 -4.79 4.09 -3.75
N THR A 52 -5.17 5.10 -4.54
CA THR A 52 -6.44 5.78 -4.37
C THR A 52 -7.03 6.24 -5.69
N THR A 53 -8.34 6.42 -5.74
CA THR A 53 -9.07 6.99 -6.87
C THR A 53 -10.29 7.75 -6.39
N ALA A 54 -10.74 8.75 -7.16
CA ALA A 54 -11.99 9.45 -6.90
C ALA A 54 -13.19 8.55 -7.25
N TYR A 55 -14.25 8.62 -6.46
CA TYR A 55 -15.50 7.93 -6.74
C TYR A 55 -16.68 8.78 -6.30
N ASP A 56 -17.42 9.29 -7.29
CA ASP A 56 -18.50 10.27 -7.08
C ASP A 56 -18.02 11.47 -6.24
N GLN A 57 -18.66 11.76 -5.11
CA GLN A 57 -18.27 12.84 -4.20
C GLN A 57 -17.17 12.44 -3.20
N GLY A 58 -16.67 11.20 -3.28
CA GLY A 58 -15.74 10.63 -2.32
C GLY A 58 -14.49 10.04 -2.95
N LYS A 59 -13.84 9.18 -2.18
CA LYS A 59 -12.55 8.57 -2.53
C LYS A 59 -12.54 7.10 -2.14
N ILE A 60 -12.02 6.25 -3.02
CA ILE A 60 -11.69 4.87 -2.69
C ILE A 60 -10.19 4.81 -2.38
N VAL A 61 -9.85 4.16 -1.27
CA VAL A 61 -8.46 3.94 -0.85
C VAL A 61 -8.23 2.45 -0.65
N LEU A 62 -7.23 1.89 -1.32
CA LEU A 62 -6.79 0.51 -1.13
C LEU A 62 -5.47 0.50 -0.37
N ILE A 63 -5.43 -0.20 0.75
CA ILE A 63 -4.25 -0.33 1.61
C ILE A 63 -3.83 -1.81 1.62
N GLY A 64 -2.62 -2.10 1.16
CA GLY A 64 -2.11 -3.47 1.03
C GLY A 64 -1.60 -4.07 2.33
N PHE A 65 -1.22 -3.22 3.27
CA PHE A 65 -0.73 -3.59 4.58
C PHE A 65 -1.75 -3.28 5.67
N ARG A 66 -1.72 -4.08 6.74
CA ARG A 66 -2.78 -4.11 7.75
C ARG A 66 -2.55 -3.06 8.83
N THR A 67 -2.71 -1.79 8.48
CA THR A 67 -2.53 -0.62 9.37
C THR A 67 -3.31 -0.71 10.69
N GLN A 68 -4.43 -1.43 10.71
CA GLN A 68 -5.25 -1.65 11.90
C GLN A 68 -4.62 -2.59 12.94
N ASN A 69 -3.60 -3.37 12.56
CA ASN A 69 -3.01 -4.33 13.47
C ASN A 69 -2.09 -3.63 14.48
N ARG A 70 -2.29 -3.91 15.77
CA ARG A 70 -1.48 -3.37 16.89
C ARG A 70 0.03 -3.68 16.81
N ASN A 71 0.44 -4.65 15.98
CA ASN A 71 1.85 -5.01 15.79
C ASN A 71 2.52 -4.34 14.59
N GLN A 72 1.80 -3.50 13.83
CA GLN A 72 2.41 -2.66 12.80
C GLN A 72 3.18 -1.50 13.42
N THR A 73 4.10 -0.92 12.64
CA THR A 73 4.82 0.28 13.04
C THR A 73 3.83 1.46 13.16
N ASP A 74 3.90 2.23 14.25
CA ASP A 74 2.99 3.36 14.52
C ASP A 74 2.95 4.39 13.38
N GLY A 75 4.05 4.57 12.65
CA GLY A 75 4.11 5.46 11.47
C GLY A 75 3.11 5.08 10.37
N THR A 76 2.60 3.86 10.36
CA THR A 76 1.57 3.41 9.41
C THR A 76 0.15 3.82 9.80
N PHE A 77 -0.10 4.20 11.07
CA PHE A 77 -1.43 4.64 11.51
C PHE A 77 -1.86 5.94 10.84
N LYS A 78 -0.91 6.86 10.58
CA LYS A 78 -1.18 8.07 9.81
C LYS A 78 -1.84 7.76 8.47
N LEU A 79 -1.40 6.69 7.80
CA LEU A 79 -1.93 6.28 6.50
C LEU A 79 -3.37 5.78 6.58
N LEU A 80 -3.81 5.25 7.73
CA LEU A 80 -5.21 4.88 7.94
C LEU A 80 -6.04 6.09 8.36
N PHE A 81 -5.63 6.82 9.39
CA PHE A 81 -6.45 7.89 9.94
C PHE A 81 -6.63 9.08 8.99
N ASN A 82 -5.59 9.44 8.22
CA ASN A 82 -5.73 10.48 7.20
C ASN A 82 -6.77 10.10 6.14
N THR A 83 -7.01 8.81 5.88
CA THR A 83 -8.03 8.40 4.88
C THR A 83 -9.46 8.48 5.38
N ILE A 84 -9.66 8.65 6.69
CA ILE A 84 -10.98 8.70 7.33
C ILE A 84 -11.33 10.14 7.72
N ILE A 85 -10.31 10.94 8.08
CA ILE A 85 -10.49 12.28 8.66
C ILE A 85 -10.41 13.37 7.58
N GLU A 86 -9.64 13.17 6.50
CA GLU A 86 -9.55 14.08 5.36
C GLU A 86 -10.65 13.81 4.33
#